data_AF-A0A167DNT0-F1
#
_entry.id   AF-A0A167DNT0-F1
#
_cell.length_a   1.000
_cell.length_b   1.000
_cell.length_c   1.000
_cell.angle_alpha   90.00
_cell.angle_beta   90.00
_cell.angle_gamma   90.00
#
_symmetry.space_group_name_H-M   'P 1'
#
loop_
_entity.id
_entity.type
_entity.pdbx_description
1 polymer ?
#
loop_
_entity_poly.entity_id
_entity_poly.type
_entity_poly.pdbx_seq_one_letter_code
_entity_poly.pdbx_strand_id
1 'polypeptide(L)'
;MRVLSKILFSLLFAYLSVLLLVVGWEYYMLGIIEQPKMIEEYRFGSEAMVSNGGMKYKTHQAYVAHSLKFVLIALTSILAGLSVLKFAKKNSVWKANAIFVLSIVVLFMSG
;
A
#
# COMPACT_ATOMS: atom_id res chain seq x y z
N MET A 1 -1.34 11.53 -26.32
CA MET A 1 -0.54 11.25 -25.10
C MET A 1 -1.02 11.93 -23.82
N ARG A 2 -1.42 13.22 -23.81
CA ARG A 2 -1.81 13.91 -22.55
C ARG A 2 -3.03 13.31 -21.83
N VAL A 3 -4.05 12.86 -22.58
CA VAL A 3 -5.26 12.24 -22.00
C VAL A 3 -4.93 10.90 -21.35
N LEU A 4 -4.19 10.04 -22.05
CA LEU A 4 -3.75 8.74 -21.54
C LEU A 4 -2.96 8.87 -20.23
N SER A 5 -2.05 9.84 -20.13
CA SER A 5 -1.26 10.08 -18.91
C SER A 5 -2.13 10.49 -17.71
N LYS A 6 -3.22 11.24 -17.93
CA LYS A 6 -4.16 11.62 -16.87
C LYS A 6 -5.04 10.44 -16.44
N ILE A 7 -5.50 9.62 -17.39
CA ILE A 7 -6.25 8.39 -17.08
C ILE A 7 -5.38 7.45 -16.25
N LEU A 8 -4.14 7.22 -16.69
CA LEU A 8 -3.18 6.41 -15.95
C LEU A 8 -2.93 6.95 -14.54
N PHE A 9 -2.81 8.27 -14.39
CA PHE A 9 -2.69 8.90 -13.08
C PHE A 9 -3.87 8.56 -12.17
N SER A 10 -5.11 8.75 -12.64
CA SER A 10 -6.30 8.46 -11.86
C SER A 10 -6.38 6.99 -11.46
N LEU A 11 -6.03 6.06 -12.36
CA LEU A 11 -6.03 4.63 -12.08
C LEU A 11 -4.98 4.27 -11.02
N LEU A 12 -3.74 4.75 -11.17
CA LEU A 12 -2.65 4.49 -10.22
C LEU A 12 -2.92 5.11 -8.84
N PHE A 13 -3.45 6.33 -8.83
CA PHE A 13 -3.83 7.02 -7.60
C PHE A 13 -4.95 6.28 -6.86
N ALA A 14 -6.01 5.89 -7.58
CA ALA A 14 -7.11 5.13 -7.00
C ALA A 14 -6.63 3.78 -6.46
N TYR A 15 -5.79 3.07 -7.24
CA TYR A 15 -5.22 1.80 -6.83
C TYR A 15 -4.39 1.91 -5.54
N LEU A 16 -3.43 2.85 -5.48
CA LEU A 16 -2.64 3.11 -4.27
C LEU A 16 -3.51 3.53 -3.08
N SER A 17 -4.56 4.31 -3.31
CA SER A 17 -5.48 4.75 -2.25
C SER A 17 -6.27 3.56 -1.67
N VAL A 18 -6.76 2.66 -2.54
CA VAL A 18 -7.45 1.44 -2.11
C VAL A 18 -6.50 0.53 -1.33
N LEU A 19 -5.28 0.32 -1.82
CA LEU A 19 -4.27 -0.46 -1.11
C LEU A 19 -3.94 0.15 0.27
N LEU A 20 -3.77 1.47 0.34
CA LEU A 20 -3.53 2.17 1.60
C LEU A 20 -4.68 1.96 2.60
N LEU A 21 -5.94 2.01 2.14
CA LEU A 21 -7.10 1.80 3.01
C LEU A 21 -7.17 0.35 3.51
N VAL A 22 -6.98 -0.63 2.62
CA VAL A 22 -7.06 -2.06 2.97
C VAL A 22 -5.94 -2.43 3.95
N VAL A 23 -4.69 -2.16 3.58
CA VAL A 23 -3.54 -2.52 4.43
C VAL A 23 -3.46 -1.65 5.69
N GLY A 24 -3.92 -0.40 5.60
CA GLY A 24 -4.06 0.48 6.76
C GLY A 24 -5.11 0.00 7.74
N TRP A 25 -6.23 -0.53 7.26
CA TRP A 25 -7.23 -1.17 8.11
C TRP A 25 -6.66 -2.42 8.79
N GLU A 26 -5.95 -3.27 8.05
CA GLU A 26 -5.30 -4.45 8.62
C GLU A 26 -4.27 -4.05 9.69
N TYR A 27 -3.42 -3.06 9.42
CA TYR A 27 -2.49 -2.52 10.43
C TYR A 27 -3.22 -1.96 11.66
N TYR A 28 -4.32 -1.25 11.46
CA TYR A 28 -5.08 -0.68 12.57
C TYR A 28 -5.70 -1.77 13.45
N MET A 29 -6.38 -2.73 12.85
CA MET A 29 -7.07 -3.79 13.60
C MET A 29 -6.10 -4.78 14.25
N LEU A 30 -5.02 -5.14 13.55
CA LEU A 30 -4.05 -6.13 14.03
C LEU A 30 -2.97 -5.50 14.90
N GLY A 31 -2.48 -4.30 14.58
CA GLY A 31 -1.35 -3.67 15.26
C GLY A 31 -1.69 -2.61 16.31
N ILE A 32 -2.88 -1.98 16.23
CA ILE A 32 -3.28 -0.93 17.19
C ILE A 32 -4.37 -1.44 18.14
N ILE A 33 -5.46 -1.98 17.58
CA ILE A 33 -6.55 -2.56 18.39
C ILE A 33 -6.18 -3.94 18.92
N GLU A 34 -5.30 -4.66 18.23
CA GLU A 34 -4.96 -6.06 18.50
C GLU A 34 -6.21 -6.94 18.60
N GLN A 35 -7.14 -6.80 17.64
CA GLN A 35 -8.44 -7.46 17.70
C GLN A 35 -8.29 -8.99 17.71
N PRO A 36 -8.66 -9.70 18.80
CA PRO A 36 -8.35 -11.11 18.96
C PRO A 36 -8.91 -12.00 17.85
N LYS A 37 -10.16 -11.74 17.46
CA LYS A 37 -10.83 -12.48 16.37
C LYS A 37 -10.08 -12.40 15.05
N MET A 38 -9.58 -11.23 14.68
CA MET A 38 -8.84 -11.03 13.44
C MET A 38 -7.45 -11.67 13.51
N ILE A 39 -6.79 -11.62 14.67
CA ILE A 39 -5.48 -12.27 14.88
C ILE A 39 -5.61 -13.80 14.72
N GLU A 40 -6.65 -14.40 15.32
CA GLU A 40 -6.94 -15.83 15.20
C GLU A 40 -7.26 -16.24 13.76
N GLU A 41 -8.02 -15.42 13.02
CA GLU A 41 -8.36 -15.65 11.60
C GLU A 41 -7.12 -15.65 10.68
N TYR A 42 -6.09 -14.89 11.02
CA TYR A 42 -4.87 -14.77 10.20
C TYR A 42 -3.92 -15.99 10.33
N ARG A 43 -4.10 -16.84 11.35
CA ARG A 43 -3.44 -18.16 11.50
C ARG A 43 -1.93 -18.16 11.20
N PHE A 44 -1.21 -17.14 11.70
CA PHE A 44 0.23 -16.95 11.46
C PHE A 44 1.03 -18.24 11.73
N GLY A 45 1.78 -18.72 10.72
CA GLY A 45 2.66 -19.88 10.85
C GLY A 45 1.98 -21.27 10.84
N SER A 46 0.69 -21.39 10.51
CA SER A 46 -0.03 -22.68 10.40
C SER A 46 -0.66 -22.91 9.02
N GLU A 47 -0.89 -24.17 8.62
CA GLU A 47 -1.46 -24.51 7.30
C GLU A 47 -2.98 -24.23 7.19
N ALA A 48 -3.30 -23.55 6.08
CA ALA A 48 -4.56 -23.39 5.33
C ALA A 48 -5.69 -22.43 5.82
N MET A 49 -5.72 -21.30 5.07
CA MET A 49 -6.83 -20.67 4.34
C MET A 49 -7.96 -19.93 5.10
N VAL A 50 -7.89 -18.57 5.10
CA VAL A 50 -8.97 -17.63 4.67
C VAL A 50 -8.40 -16.29 4.18
N SER A 51 -7.22 -15.85 4.64
CA SER A 51 -6.58 -14.59 4.18
C SER A 51 -5.19 -14.85 3.60
N ASN A 52 -4.99 -14.61 2.30
CA ASN A 52 -3.69 -14.72 1.63
C ASN A 52 -2.62 -13.76 2.19
N GLY A 53 -2.97 -12.82 3.08
CA GLY A 53 -2.03 -11.84 3.63
C GLY A 53 -1.10 -12.39 4.73
N GLY A 54 -1.59 -13.29 5.58
CA GLY A 54 -0.85 -13.78 6.75
C GLY A 54 0.16 -14.90 6.46
N MET A 55 -0.02 -15.67 5.38
CA MET A 55 0.75 -16.90 5.12
C MET A 55 2.25 -16.69 4.93
N LYS A 56 2.66 -15.49 4.51
CA LYS A 56 4.09 -15.16 4.34
C LYS A 56 4.80 -14.89 5.66
N TYR A 57 4.06 -14.59 6.73
CA TYR A 57 4.62 -14.11 7.98
C TYR A 57 4.52 -15.18 9.06
N LYS A 58 5.67 -15.55 9.61
CA LYS A 58 5.77 -16.53 10.70
C LYS A 58 5.14 -16.04 12.00
N THR A 59 4.97 -14.73 12.17
CA THR A 59 4.45 -14.12 13.40
C THR A 59 3.53 -12.95 13.07
N HIS A 60 2.57 -12.72 13.97
CA HIS A 60 1.70 -11.56 13.95
C HIS A 60 2.48 -10.24 13.89
N GLN A 61 3.51 -10.11 14.73
CA GLN A 61 4.36 -8.91 14.77
C GLN A 61 5.09 -8.66 13.45
N ALA A 62 5.55 -9.71 12.76
CA ALA A 62 6.21 -9.55 11.47
C ALA A 62 5.23 -9.03 10.40
N TYR A 63 3.99 -9.51 10.42
CA TYR A 63 2.94 -9.01 9.53
C TYR A 63 2.59 -7.55 9.85
N VAL A 64 2.38 -7.20 11.13
CA VAL A 64 2.08 -5.81 11.54
C VAL A 64 3.20 -4.85 11.13
N ALA A 65 4.48 -5.25 11.33
CA ALA A 65 5.63 -4.44 10.91
C ALA A 65 5.69 -4.25 9.38
N HIS A 66 5.34 -5.28 8.61
CA HIS A 66 5.22 -5.15 7.16
C HIS A 66 4.07 -4.21 6.78
N SER A 67 2.87 -4.38 7.36
CA SER A 67 1.71 -3.54 7.07
C SER A 67 1.98 -2.08 7.41
N LEU A 68 2.69 -1.78 8.50
CA LEU A 68 3.15 -0.43 8.81
C LEU A 68 4.09 0.13 7.73
N LYS A 69 5.11 -0.63 7.32
CA LYS A 69 6.03 -0.22 6.24
C LYS A 69 5.28 0.06 4.96
N PHE A 70 4.35 -0.82 4.60
CA PHE A 70 3.51 -0.68 3.42
C PHE A 70 2.69 0.62 3.47
N VAL A 71 2.01 0.88 4.59
CA VAL A 71 1.22 2.10 4.81
C VAL A 71 2.09 3.36 4.68
N LEU A 72 3.28 3.36 5.29
CA LEU A 72 4.20 4.50 5.20
C LEU A 72 4.67 4.76 3.77
N ILE A 73 5.04 3.71 3.04
CA ILE A 73 5.44 3.83 1.63
C ILE A 73 4.27 4.35 0.81
N ALA A 74 3.09 3.72 0.89
CA ALA A 74 1.91 4.15 0.12
C ALA A 74 1.52 5.61 0.42
N LEU A 75 1.51 6.02 1.69
CA LEU A 75 1.19 7.39 2.10
C LEU A 75 2.21 8.40 1.57
N THR A 76 3.50 8.13 1.75
CA THR A 76 4.57 9.04 1.28
C THR A 76 4.56 9.15 -0.25
N SER A 77 4.29 8.06 -0.97
CA SER A 77 4.14 8.06 -2.41
C SER A 77 2.97 8.89 -2.91
N ILE A 78 1.81 8.80 -2.25
CA ILE A 78 0.64 9.63 -2.55
C ILE A 78 0.98 11.11 -2.34
N LEU A 79 1.56 11.46 -1.20
CA LEU A 79 1.95 12.83 -0.89
C LEU A 79 3.00 13.36 -1.88
N ALA A 80 3.98 12.54 -2.25
CA ALA A 80 5.00 12.91 -3.24
C ALA A 80 4.38 13.13 -4.63
N GLY A 81 3.50 12.25 -5.08
CA GLY A 81 2.78 12.40 -6.35
C GLY A 81 1.92 13.67 -6.41
N LEU A 82 1.15 13.95 -5.35
CA LEU A 82 0.35 15.17 -5.23
C LEU A 82 1.23 16.44 -5.18
N SER A 83 2.34 16.38 -4.44
CA SER A 83 3.30 17.48 -4.37
C SER A 83 3.90 17.78 -5.74
N VAL A 84 4.27 16.75 -6.51
CA VAL A 84 4.77 16.92 -7.89
C VAL A 84 3.72 17.57 -8.79
N LEU A 85 2.44 17.24 -8.64
CA LEU A 85 1.38 17.92 -9.39
C LEU A 85 1.30 19.42 -9.08
N LYS A 86 1.52 19.79 -7.80
CA LYS A 86 1.45 21.19 -7.34
C LYS A 86 2.69 22.00 -7.73
N PHE A 87 3.88 21.41 -7.62
CA PHE A 87 5.14 22.16 -7.70
C PHE A 87 5.91 22.00 -9.01
N ALA A 88 5.65 20.95 -9.81
CA ALA A 88 6.40 20.74 -11.05
C ALA A 88 5.88 21.61 -12.20
N LYS A 89 6.76 22.45 -12.77
CA LYS A 89 6.42 23.37 -13.87
C LYS A 89 6.16 22.68 -15.23
N LYS A 90 6.71 21.48 -15.46
CA LYS A 90 6.57 20.73 -16.73
C LYS A 90 6.46 19.23 -16.47
N ASN A 91 5.65 18.55 -17.29
CA ASN A 91 5.45 17.10 -17.27
C ASN A 91 5.04 16.56 -15.88
N SER A 92 4.32 17.35 -15.09
CA SER A 92 3.95 17.04 -13.70
C SER A 92 3.20 15.71 -13.57
N VAL A 93 2.21 15.47 -14.44
CA VAL A 93 1.43 14.20 -14.45
C VAL A 93 2.31 12.98 -14.76
N TRP A 94 3.25 13.12 -15.71
CA TRP A 94 4.19 12.03 -16.03
C TRP A 94 5.13 11.71 -14.87
N LYS A 95 5.63 12.74 -14.18
CA LYS A 95 6.48 12.55 -12.99
C LYS A 95 5.71 11.92 -11.84
N ALA A 96 4.45 12.33 -11.62
CA ALA A 96 3.59 11.72 -10.62
C ALA A 96 3.30 10.23 -10.94
N ASN A 97 3.03 9.91 -12.21
CA ASN A 97 2.88 8.51 -12.66
C ASN A 97 4.16 7.69 -12.40
N ALA A 98 5.34 8.25 -12.69
CA ALA A 98 6.60 7.56 -12.44
C ALA A 98 6.81 7.26 -10.94
N ILE A 99 6.46 8.20 -10.06
CA ILE A 99 6.48 7.99 -8.61
C ILE A 99 5.53 6.85 -8.23
N PHE A 100 4.29 6.87 -8.71
CA PHE A 100 3.31 5.83 -8.37
C PHE A 100 3.72 4.45 -8.88
N VAL A 101 4.19 4.35 -10.13
CA VAL A 101 4.69 3.08 -10.68
C VAL A 101 5.87 2.55 -9.87
N LEU A 102 6.86 3.41 -9.58
CA LEU A 102 8.02 3.01 -8.77
C LEU A 102 7.60 2.55 -7.38
N SER A 103 6.63 3.25 -6.77
CA SER A 103 6.13 2.91 -5.45
C SER A 103 5.41 1.57 -5.42
N ILE A 104 4.60 1.29 -6.44
CA ILE A 104 3.95 -0.02 -6.60
C ILE A 104 5.00 -1.11 -6.71
N VAL A 105 6.04 -0.93 -7.54
CA VAL A 105 7.14 -1.90 -7.65
C VAL A 105 7.81 -2.12 -6.30
N VAL A 106 8.14 -1.04 -5.57
CA VAL A 106 8.75 -1.15 -4.23
C VAL A 106 7.84 -1.91 -3.26
N LEU A 107 6.55 -1.60 -3.21
CA LEU A 107 5.58 -2.25 -2.32
C LEU A 107 5.52 -3.77 -2.56
N PHE A 108 5.53 -4.20 -3.82
CA PHE A 108 5.49 -5.63 -4.18
C PHE A 108 6.85 -6.34 -4.03
N MET A 109 7.96 -5.60 -4.00
CA MET A 109 9.29 -6.14 -3.71
C MET A 109 9.62 -6.16 -2.20
N SER A 110 8.98 -5.30 -1.40
CA SER A 110 9.16 -5.23 0.05
C SER A 110 8.33 -6.25 0.83
N GLY A 111 7.43 -6.94 0.14
CA GLY A 111 6.61 -8.00 0.68
C GLY A 111 7.41 -9.24 0.97
#